data_AF-N1MRZ9-F1
#
_entry.id   AF-N1MRZ9-F1
#
_cell.length_a   1.000
_cell.length_b   1.000
_cell.length_c   1.000
_cell.angle_alpha   90.00
_cell.angle_beta   90.00
_cell.angle_gamma   90.00
#
_symmetry.space_group_name_H-M   'P 1'
#
loop_
_entity.id
_entity.type
_entity.pdbx_description
1 polymer ?
#
loop_
_entity_poly.entity_id
_entity_poly.type
_entity_poly.pdbx_seq_one_letter_code
_entity_poly.pdbx_strand_id
1 'polypeptide(L)' 'MRDAKSYCAVLLDDNNRKPVARLHFNGITAKYVSTFDGKAETKHLISDLTDIYKLSSQILAQLKQLEGVGETA' A
#
# COMPACT_ATOMS: atom_id res chain seq x y z
N MET A 1 19.27 6.34 17.93
CA MET A 1 18.24 7.02 17.11
C MET A 1 17.43 5.92 16.45
N ARG A 2 16.24 5.60 16.98
CA ARG A 2 15.44 4.43 16.57
C ARG A 2 14.56 4.79 15.38
N ASP A 3 14.57 3.94 14.35
CA ASP A 3 13.69 4.01 13.19
C ASP A 3 12.25 4.23 13.64
N ALA A 4 11.74 5.44 13.41
CA ALA A 4 10.33 5.70 13.55
C ALA A 4 9.68 5.08 12.32
N LYS A 5 9.05 3.89 12.49
CA LYS A 5 8.26 3.21 11.45
C LYS A 5 7.32 4.23 10.81
N SER A 6 7.75 4.81 9.68
CA SER A 6 7.09 5.97 9.08
C SER A 6 5.83 5.58 8.31
N TYR A 7 5.64 4.27 8.10
CA TYR A 7 4.52 3.69 7.39
C TYR A 7 4.34 2.22 7.78
N CYS A 8 3.12 1.71 7.61
CA CYS A 8 2.82 0.29 7.66
C CYS A 8 2.66 -0.21 6.22
N ALA A 9 3.57 -1.07 5.75
CA ALA A 9 3.45 -1.69 4.44
C ALA A 9 2.66 -3.00 4.54
N VAL A 10 1.65 -3.15 3.70
CA VAL A 10 0.98 -4.43 3.46
C VAL A 10 1.74 -5.13 2.36
N LEU A 11 2.34 -6.28 2.67
CA LEU A 11 3.14 -7.07 1.75
C LEU A 11 2.35 -8.30 1.32
N LEU A 12 2.49 -8.67 0.05
CA LEU A 12 2.04 -9.97 -0.43
C LEU A 12 3.14 -10.99 -0.19
N ASP A 13 2.82 -12.11 0.47
CA ASP A 13 3.69 -13.28 0.61
C ASP A 13 5.01 -13.03 1.38
N ASP A 14 4.99 -12.18 2.42
CA ASP A 14 6.18 -11.81 3.22
C ASP A 14 7.36 -11.24 2.39
N ASN A 15 7.11 -10.83 1.14
CA ASN A 15 8.15 -10.36 0.26
C ASN A 15 8.21 -8.83 0.24
N ASN A 16 9.27 -8.27 0.82
CA ASN A 16 9.53 -6.82 0.83
C ASN A 16 9.62 -6.18 -0.58
N ARG A 17 9.72 -6.97 -1.65
CA ARG A 17 9.70 -6.48 -3.05
C ARG A 17 8.30 -6.39 -3.65
N LYS A 18 7.26 -6.87 -2.97
CA LYS A 18 5.87 -6.86 -3.43
C LYS A 18 4.95 -6.11 -2.46
N PRO A 19 5.16 -4.79 -2.24
CA PRO A 19 4.22 -4.00 -1.45
C PRO A 19 2.89 -3.87 -2.20
N VAL A 20 1.81 -4.25 -1.51
CA VAL A 20 0.42 -4.10 -1.99
C VAL A 20 -0.08 -2.69 -1.71
N ALA A 21 0.18 -2.18 -0.51
CA ALA A 21 -0.18 -0.82 -0.11
C ALA A 21 0.76 -0.32 1.00
N ARG A 22 0.90 1.00 1.12
CA ARG A 22 1.58 1.64 2.26
C ARG A 22 0.62 2.57 2.99
N LEU A 23 0.49 2.36 4.29
CA LEU A 23 -0.39 3.12 5.16
C LEU A 23 0.47 4.11 5.95
N HIS A 24 0.30 5.39 5.62
CA HIS A 24 0.97 6.50 6.29
C HIS A 24 0.01 7.14 7.29
N PHE A 25 -0.21 6.45 8.42
CA PHE A 25 -1.13 6.91 9.47
C PHE A 25 -0.46 7.72 10.59
N ASN A 26 0.84 8.01 10.45
CA ASN A 26 1.61 8.72 11.47
C ASN A 26 1.40 10.25 11.48
N GLY A 27 0.62 10.79 10.54
CA GLY A 27 0.31 12.22 10.52
C GLY A 27 -0.81 12.56 11.51
N ILE A 28 -0.56 13.56 12.37
CA ILE A 28 -1.52 14.05 13.37
C ILE A 28 -2.77 14.66 12.69
N THR A 29 -2.57 15.33 11.55
CA THR A 29 -3.60 16.08 10.83
C THR A 29 -3.96 15.50 9.46
N ALA A 30 -3.11 14.61 8.92
CA ALA A 30 -3.28 14.07 7.58
C ALA A 30 -2.81 12.61 7.55
N LYS A 31 -3.71 11.72 7.17
CA LYS A 31 -3.42 10.31 6.94
C LYS A 31 -3.32 10.11 5.43
N TYR A 32 -2.37 9.28 5.00
CA TYR A 32 -2.23 8.95 3.59
C TYR A 32 -2.21 7.44 3.40
N VAL A 33 -2.72 7.00 2.26
CA VAL A 33 -2.59 5.62 1.78
C VAL A 33 -1.93 5.69 0.42
N SER A 34 -0.79 5.03 0.28
CA SER A 34 -0.18 4.82 -1.02
C SER A 34 -0.67 3.51 -1.60
N THR A 35 -1.23 3.56 -2.80
CA THR A 35 -1.51 2.39 -3.64
C THR A 35 -0.40 2.24 -4.67
N PHE A 36 -0.23 1.02 -5.15
CA PHE A 36 0.72 0.72 -6.22
C PHE A 36 -0.05 0.28 -7.45
N ASP A 37 0.46 0.62 -8.63
CA ASP A 37 0.04 0.04 -9.90
C ASP A 37 1.33 -0.33 -10.65
N GLY A 38 1.71 -1.60 -10.52
CA GLY A 38 2.98 -2.13 -11.02
C GLY A 38 4.19 -1.47 -10.34
N LYS A 39 4.79 -0.49 -11.02
CA LYS A 39 5.95 0.29 -10.53
C LYS A 39 5.58 1.71 -10.08
N ALA A 40 4.36 2.17 -10.36
CA ALA A 40 3.90 3.49 -9.96
C ALA A 40 3.36 3.46 -8.53
N GLU A 41 3.74 4.45 -7.71
CA GLU A 41 3.17 4.68 -6.38
C GLU A 41 2.29 5.94 -6.44
N THR A 42 1.04 5.82 -6.01
CA THR A 42 0.11 6.95 -5.92
C THR A 42 -0.27 7.19 -4.47
N LYS A 43 -0.02 8.39 -3.96
CA LYS A 43 -0.42 8.79 -2.60
C LYS A 43 -1.80 9.42 -2.59
N HIS A 44 -2.68 8.83 -1.81
CA HIS A 44 -4.03 9.32 -1.56
C HIS A 44 -4.12 9.90 -0.15
N LEU A 45 -4.49 11.17 -0.04
CA LEU A 45 -4.87 11.76 1.24
C LEU A 45 -6.21 11.16 1.66
N ILE A 46 -6.27 10.63 2.87
CA ILE A 46 -7.49 10.12 3.47
C ILE A 46 -7.84 10.98 4.70
N SER A 47 -9.09 11.44 4.76
CA SER A 47 -9.59 12.19 5.92
C SER A 47 -10.06 11.24 7.03
N ASP A 48 -10.59 10.07 6.64
CA ASP A 48 -11.10 9.05 7.56
C ASP A 48 -10.53 7.67 7.22
N LEU A 49 -10.50 6.75 8.19
CA LEU A 49 -10.04 5.38 7.97
C LEU A 49 -10.90 4.64 6.95
N THR A 50 -12.19 4.95 6.88
CA THR A 50 -13.13 4.33 5.94
C THR A 50 -12.82 4.68 4.48
N ASP A 51 -12.09 5.77 4.23
CA ASP A 51 -11.71 6.17 2.88
C ASP A 51 -10.79 5.14 2.20
N ILE A 52 -10.13 4.27 2.98
CA ILE A 52 -9.34 3.15 2.45
C ILE A 52 -10.17 2.21 1.57
N TYR A 53 -11.48 2.06 1.84
CA TYR A 53 -12.36 1.20 1.05
C TYR A 53 -12.57 1.75 -0.37
N LYS A 54 -12.41 3.06 -0.58
CA LYS A 54 -12.44 3.65 -1.93
C LYS A 54 -11.21 3.24 -2.76
N LEU A 55 -10.11 2.89 -2.08
CA LEU A 55 -8.86 2.45 -2.68
C LEU A 55 -8.80 0.92 -2.86
N SER A 56 -9.81 0.18 -2.38
CA SER A 56 -9.86 -1.28 -2.49
C SER A 56 -9.71 -1.77 -3.93
N SER A 57 -10.31 -1.09 -4.90
CA SER A 57 -10.18 -1.45 -6.32
C SER A 57 -8.74 -1.35 -6.82
N GLN A 58 -7.99 -0.34 -6.39
CA GLN A 58 -6.57 -0.17 -6.73
C GLN A 58 -5.70 -1.22 -6.04
N ILE A 59 -5.99 -1.49 -4.77
CA ILE A 59 -5.32 -2.54 -3.99
C ILE A 59 -5.52 -3.93 -4.63
N LEU A 60 -6.75 -4.25 -5.03
CA LEU A 60 -7.08 -5.50 -5.73
C LEU A 60 -6.41 -5.60 -7.09
N ALA A 61 -6.38 -4.50 -7.85
CA ALA A 61 -5.67 -4.45 -9.14
C ALA A 61 -4.18 -4.74 -8.96
N GLN A 62 -3.54 -4.11 -7.96
CA GLN A 62 -2.15 -4.38 -7.61
C GLN A 62 -1.92 -5.83 -7.21
N LEU A 63 -2.79 -6.36 -6.36
CA LEU A 63 -2.69 -7.74 -5.87
C LEU A 63 -2.75 -8.73 -7.04
N LYS A 64 -3.69 -8.53 -7.98
CA LYS A 64 -3.80 -9.34 -9.20
C LYS A 64 -2.55 -9.25 -10.08
N GLN A 65 -1.94 -8.07 -10.20
CA GLN A 65 -0.68 -7.92 -10.93
C GLN A 65 0.47 -8.66 -10.22
N LEU A 66 0.53 -8.60 -8.89
CA LEU A 66 1.57 -9.26 -8.09
C LEU A 66 1.44 -10.79 -8.07
N GLU A 67 0.21 -11.31 -8.10
CA GLU A 67 -0.12 -12.73 -8.24
C GLU A 67 0.27 -13.24 -9.64
N GLY A 68 -0.06 -12.51 -10.71
CA GLY A 68 0.32 -12.87 -12.08
C GLY A 68 1.84 -12.89 -12.36
N VAL A 69 2.64 -12.26 -11.49
CA VAL A 69 4.11 -12.30 -11.54
C VAL A 69 4.69 -13.48 -10.73
N GLY A 70 3.86 -14.19 -9.97
CA GLY A 70 4.28 -15.33 -9.14
C GLY A 70 4.40 -16.67 -9.87
N GLU A 71 3.91 -16.80 -11.10
CA GLU A 71 3.76 -18.09 -11.79
C GLU A 71 4.71 -18.30 -12.98
N THR A 72 5.87 -17.66 -12.94
CA THR A 72 7.02 -18.05 -13.78
C THR A 72 8.22 -18.36 -12.89
N ALA A 73 8.21 -19.55 -12.31
CA ALA A 73 9.40 -20.23 -11.81
C ALA A 73 9.26 -21.73 -12.10
#